data_AF-H7BZQ8-F1
#
_entry.id   AF-H7BZQ8-F1
#
_cell.length_a   1.000
_cell.length_b   1.000
_cell.length_c   1.000
_cell.angle_alpha   90.00
_cell.angle_beta   90.00
_cell.angle_gamma   90.00
#
_symmetry.space_group_name_H-M   'P 1'
#
loop_
_entity.id
_entity.type
_entity.pdbx_description
1 polymer ?
#
loop_
_entity_poly.entity_id
_entity_poly.type
_entity_poly.pdbx_seq_one_letter_code
_entity_poly.pdbx_strand_id
1 'polypeptide(L)'
;MKFFLLLFTIGFCWAQYSPNTQQGRTSIVHLFEWRWVDIALECERYLAPKGFGGVQVSPPNENVAIYNPFRPWWERYQPVSYKLCTRSGNEDEFRNMVTRCNNVGVRIYVDAVINHMCGNAVSAGTSSTCGSYFNPGSRDFPAVPYSGWDFNDGKCKTGSGDIENYNDATQVIDLGGEPIKSSDYFGNGRVTEFKYGAKLGTVIRKWNGE
;
A
#
# COMPACT_ATOMS: atom_id res chain seq x y z
N MET A 1 20.71 -47.93 26.07
CA MET A 1 21.52 -46.85 25.45
C MET A 1 20.70 -46.23 24.34
N LYS A 2 20.39 -44.93 24.48
CA LYS A 2 20.05 -43.99 23.41
C LYS A 2 18.97 -44.44 22.39
N PHE A 3 17.74 -43.97 22.59
CA PHE A 3 17.03 -43.41 21.45
C PHE A 3 16.55 -42.00 21.83
N PHE A 4 17.26 -41.05 21.25
CA PHE A 4 17.23 -39.63 21.49
C PHE A 4 15.86 -39.03 21.17
N LEU A 5 15.47 -38.05 21.98
CA LEU A 5 14.53 -36.99 21.67
C LEU A 5 14.65 -36.57 20.19
N LEU A 6 13.53 -36.60 19.46
CA LEU A 6 13.36 -35.80 18.25
C LEU A 6 12.01 -35.07 18.34
N LEU A 7 11.94 -34.08 19.24
CA LEU A 7 10.93 -33.03 19.16
C LEU A 7 11.30 -32.16 17.95
N PHE A 8 10.72 -32.47 16.78
CA PHE A 8 10.79 -31.55 15.65
C PHE A 8 9.79 -30.43 15.88
N THR A 9 10.34 -29.24 16.10
CA THR A 9 9.68 -27.95 16.18
C THR A 9 8.85 -27.71 14.91
N ILE A 10 7.54 -27.97 14.98
CA ILE A 10 6.59 -27.43 14.00
C ILE A 10 6.39 -25.97 14.38
N GLY A 11 7.16 -25.09 13.75
CA GLY A 11 6.91 -23.65 13.80
C GLY A 11 5.58 -23.37 13.13
N PHE A 12 4.52 -23.22 13.93
CA PHE A 12 3.27 -22.69 13.43
C PHE A 12 3.51 -21.25 12.95
N CYS A 13 3.63 -21.05 11.64
CA CYS A 13 3.46 -19.73 11.04
C CYS A 13 1.96 -19.39 11.12
N TRP A 14 1.52 -18.88 12.27
CA TRP A 14 0.21 -18.24 12.36
C TRP A 14 0.29 -16.95 11.55
N ALA A 15 -0.31 -16.95 10.37
CA ALA A 15 -0.59 -15.71 9.69
C ALA A 15 -1.52 -14.87 10.58
N GLN A 16 -1.15 -13.61 10.81
CA GLN A 16 -1.90 -12.67 11.65
C GLN A 16 -3.14 -12.19 10.88
N TYR A 17 -4.24 -12.94 10.97
CA TYR A 17 -5.55 -12.55 10.43
C TYR A 17 -6.34 -11.64 11.39
N SER A 18 -5.88 -11.52 12.64
CA SER A 18 -6.52 -10.66 13.64
C SER A 18 -6.49 -9.20 13.19
N PRO A 19 -7.62 -8.48 13.26
CA PRO A 19 -7.65 -7.06 12.93
C PRO A 19 -6.91 -6.21 13.97
N ASN A 20 -6.54 -6.76 15.14
CA ASN A 20 -5.86 -6.05 16.23
C ASN A 20 -6.67 -4.88 16.83
N THR A 21 -7.99 -4.87 16.64
CA THR A 21 -8.90 -3.96 17.36
C THR A 21 -8.95 -4.33 18.84
N GLN A 22 -9.40 -3.40 19.70
CA GLN A 22 -9.74 -3.77 21.07
C GLN A 22 -10.92 -4.75 21.08
N GLN A 23 -10.96 -5.63 22.08
CA GLN A 23 -12.06 -6.55 22.28
C GLN A 23 -13.39 -5.80 22.34
N GLY A 24 -14.42 -6.32 21.65
CA GLY A 24 -15.75 -5.70 21.57
C GLY A 24 -15.90 -4.64 20.47
N ARG A 25 -14.82 -4.27 19.76
CA ARG A 25 -14.87 -3.36 18.60
C ARG A 25 -14.64 -4.16 17.30
N THR A 26 -15.68 -4.31 16.49
CA THR A 26 -15.71 -5.29 15.37
C THR A 26 -15.78 -4.68 13.98
N SER A 27 -15.84 -3.35 13.87
CA SER A 27 -15.91 -2.67 12.57
C SER A 27 -14.83 -1.61 12.42
N ILE A 28 -14.35 -1.48 11.19
CA ILE A 28 -13.51 -0.36 10.76
C ILE A 28 -14.33 0.56 9.87
N VAL A 29 -13.92 1.82 9.74
CA VAL A 29 -14.54 2.81 8.84
C VAL A 29 -13.51 3.37 7.87
N HIS A 30 -13.87 3.49 6.59
CA HIS A 30 -13.03 4.17 5.60
C HIS A 30 -13.35 5.66 5.60
N LEU A 31 -12.46 6.48 6.18
CA LEU A 31 -12.55 7.94 6.14
C LEU A 31 -11.86 8.47 4.87
N PHE A 32 -12.52 8.21 3.74
CA PHE A 32 -11.99 8.45 2.40
C PHE A 32 -11.64 9.92 2.15
N GLU A 33 -10.37 10.18 1.80
CA GLU A 33 -9.79 11.51 1.51
C GLU A 33 -9.76 12.50 2.70
N TRP A 34 -10.00 12.03 3.92
CA TRP A 34 -9.92 12.90 5.11
C TRP A 34 -8.47 13.30 5.41
N ARG A 35 -8.30 14.49 6.00
CA ARG A 35 -7.00 14.96 6.51
C ARG A 35 -6.65 14.26 7.82
N TRP A 36 -5.35 14.11 8.09
CA TRP A 36 -4.87 13.42 9.30
C TRP A 36 -5.38 14.09 10.58
N VAL A 37 -5.39 15.42 10.60
CA VAL A 37 -5.88 16.20 11.75
C VAL A 37 -7.37 15.97 12.04
N ASP A 38 -8.19 15.79 11.00
CA ASP A 38 -9.63 15.57 11.14
C ASP A 38 -9.90 14.15 11.64
N ILE A 39 -9.16 13.15 11.14
CA ILE A 39 -9.23 11.77 11.63
C ILE A 39 -8.82 11.68 13.10
N ALA A 40 -7.75 12.39 13.50
CA ALA A 40 -7.29 12.42 14.89
C ALA A 40 -8.38 12.94 15.84
N LEU A 41 -9.06 14.03 15.44
CA LEU A 41 -10.20 14.57 16.18
C LEU A 41 -11.39 13.61 16.18
N GLU A 42 -11.68 12.96 15.04
CA GLU A 42 -12.79 12.02 14.88
C GLU A 42 -12.61 10.77 15.75
N CYS A 43 -11.38 10.27 15.87
CA CYS A 43 -11.01 9.19 16.78
C CYS A 43 -11.43 9.49 18.22
N GLU A 44 -11.06 10.67 18.72
CA GLU A 44 -11.29 11.09 20.11
C GLU A 44 -12.76 11.44 20.38
N ARG A 45 -13.37 12.24 19.50
CA ARG A 45 -14.70 12.81 19.74
C ARG A 45 -15.85 11.85 19.39
N TYR A 46 -15.64 10.87 18.52
CA TYR A 46 -16.73 10.04 17.99
C TYR A 46 -16.40 8.55 17.94
N LEU A 47 -15.34 8.15 17.22
CA LEU A 47 -15.09 6.72 16.95
C LEU A 47 -14.81 5.92 18.22
N ALA A 48 -14.02 6.49 19.14
CA ALA A 48 -13.74 5.83 20.41
C ALA A 48 -15.02 5.68 21.28
N PRO A 49 -15.81 6.73 21.58
CA PRO A 49 -17.07 6.62 22.32
C PRO A 49 -18.13 5.75 21.64
N LYS A 50 -18.13 5.65 20.30
CA LYS A 50 -19.11 4.87 19.53
C LYS A 50 -18.67 3.44 19.23
N GLY A 51 -17.53 2.98 19.77
CA GLY A 51 -17.12 1.59 19.69
C GLY A 51 -16.53 1.15 18.34
N PHE A 52 -16.13 2.08 17.46
CA PHE A 52 -15.42 1.74 16.23
C PHE A 52 -14.02 1.19 16.54
N GLY A 53 -13.62 0.15 15.83
CA GLY A 53 -12.35 -0.56 16.03
C GLY A 53 -11.16 0.10 15.35
N GLY A 54 -11.38 0.77 14.23
CA GLY A 54 -10.33 1.52 13.55
C GLY A 54 -10.78 2.21 12.28
N VAL A 55 -9.80 2.81 11.61
CA VAL A 55 -9.98 3.65 10.43
C VAL A 55 -9.10 3.14 9.30
N GLN A 56 -9.68 2.88 8.13
CA GLN A 56 -8.90 2.82 6.89
C GLN A 56 -8.65 4.24 6.40
N VAL A 57 -7.39 4.57 6.16
CA VAL A 57 -6.95 5.86 5.63
C VAL A 57 -6.60 5.75 4.15
N SER A 58 -6.83 6.83 3.38
CA SER A 58 -6.34 6.93 2.01
C SER A 58 -4.80 6.86 1.94
N PRO A 59 -4.21 6.54 0.76
CA PRO A 59 -2.77 6.31 0.64
C PRO A 59 -1.94 7.46 1.23
N PRO A 60 -1.10 7.21 2.25
CA PRO A 60 -0.39 8.27 2.97
C PRO A 60 0.97 8.62 2.34
N ASN A 61 1.42 7.84 1.35
CA ASN A 61 2.66 8.08 0.64
C ASN A 61 2.49 9.14 -0.47
N GLU A 62 3.58 9.81 -0.81
CA GLU A 62 3.62 10.83 -1.86
C GLU A 62 3.12 10.30 -3.20
N ASN A 63 2.25 11.07 -3.84
CA ASN A 63 1.60 10.74 -5.10
C ASN A 63 1.72 11.88 -6.13
N VAL A 64 1.38 11.61 -7.38
CA VAL A 64 1.33 12.63 -8.44
C VAL A 64 0.26 13.67 -8.12
N ALA A 65 0.57 14.95 -8.32
CA ALA A 65 -0.42 16.02 -8.32
C ALA A 65 -0.96 16.20 -9.75
N ILE A 66 -2.24 15.88 -9.97
CA ILE A 66 -2.86 15.89 -11.30
C ILE A 66 -3.77 17.10 -11.42
N TYR A 67 -3.54 17.95 -12.42
CA TYR A 67 -4.30 19.19 -12.60
C TYR A 67 -5.30 19.14 -13.76
N ASN A 68 -5.28 18.09 -14.59
CA ASN A 68 -6.28 17.84 -15.61
C ASN A 68 -6.73 16.36 -15.60
N PRO A 69 -7.91 16.03 -15.06
CA PRO A 69 -8.82 16.91 -14.33
C PRO A 69 -8.20 17.44 -13.04
N PHE A 70 -8.79 18.47 -12.42
CA PHE A 70 -8.21 19.12 -11.24
C PHE A 70 -8.34 18.25 -9.98
N ARG A 71 -7.19 17.77 -9.48
CA ARG A 71 -6.99 17.07 -8.20
C ARG A 71 -7.97 15.91 -7.94
N PRO A 72 -8.10 14.97 -8.89
CA PRO A 72 -9.02 13.84 -8.78
C PRO A 72 -8.60 12.90 -7.65
N TRP A 73 -9.55 12.23 -7.01
CA TRP A 73 -9.27 11.30 -5.91
C TRP A 73 -8.26 10.20 -6.28
N TRP A 74 -8.34 9.72 -7.53
CA TRP A 74 -7.49 8.64 -8.02
C TRP A 74 -6.02 9.04 -8.24
N GLU A 75 -5.68 10.33 -8.11
CA GLU A 75 -4.27 10.76 -8.13
C GLU A 75 -3.46 10.10 -7.00
N ARG A 76 -4.11 9.72 -5.88
CA ARG A 76 -3.46 9.06 -4.73
C ARG A 76 -3.06 7.61 -4.96
N TYR A 77 -3.62 6.98 -5.99
CA TYR A 77 -3.23 5.65 -6.44
C TYR A 77 -2.13 5.72 -7.51
N GLN A 78 -1.42 6.84 -7.61
CA GLN A 78 -0.26 7.02 -8.48
C GLN A 78 0.97 7.46 -7.68
N PRO A 79 1.66 6.53 -7.01
CA PRO A 79 2.80 6.84 -6.16
C PRO A 79 3.96 7.50 -6.91
N VAL A 80 4.64 8.39 -6.20
CA VAL A 80 5.90 9.05 -6.61
C VAL A 80 7.04 8.69 -5.67
N SER A 81 6.76 8.58 -4.37
CA SER A 81 7.71 8.09 -3.37
C SER A 81 6.99 7.50 -2.16
N TYR A 82 7.75 7.01 -1.18
CA TYR A 82 7.23 6.51 0.09
C TYR A 82 7.28 7.54 1.23
N LYS A 83 7.58 8.81 0.93
CA LYS A 83 7.47 9.91 1.91
C LYS A 83 6.02 10.03 2.38
N LEU A 84 5.80 10.21 3.68
CA LEU A 84 4.47 10.42 4.25
C LEU A 84 4.02 11.88 4.07
N CYS A 85 3.66 12.24 2.83
CA CYS A 85 3.46 13.64 2.44
C CYS A 85 2.44 13.75 1.31
N THR A 86 1.20 14.10 1.67
CA THR A 86 0.04 14.07 0.76
C THR A 86 -0.88 15.27 1.00
N ARG A 87 -1.98 15.36 0.24
CA ARG A 87 -3.05 16.32 0.53
C ARG A 87 -3.69 16.15 1.92
N SER A 88 -3.64 14.97 2.52
CA SER A 88 -4.16 14.75 3.87
C SER A 88 -3.27 15.35 4.97
N GLY A 89 -2.00 15.62 4.68
CA GLY A 89 -1.01 16.17 5.61
C GLY A 89 0.38 15.55 5.46
N ASN A 90 1.30 16.00 6.31
CA ASN A 90 2.70 15.56 6.38
C ASN A 90 2.91 14.41 7.39
N GLU A 91 4.17 13.99 7.56
CA GLU A 91 4.54 12.86 8.42
C GLU A 91 4.21 13.13 9.90
N ASP A 92 4.46 14.35 10.38
CA ASP A 92 4.19 14.71 11.78
C ASP A 92 2.69 14.66 12.08
N GLU A 93 1.86 15.16 11.16
CA GLU A 93 0.40 15.09 11.27
C GLU A 93 -0.09 13.65 11.19
N PHE A 94 0.48 12.81 10.31
CA PHE A 94 0.15 11.39 10.22
C PHE A 94 0.51 10.65 11.51
N ARG A 95 1.72 10.87 12.03
CA ARG A 95 2.19 10.31 13.32
C ARG A 95 1.30 10.76 14.46
N ASN A 96 0.94 12.04 14.51
CA ASN A 96 0.05 12.60 15.53
C ASN A 96 -1.32 11.90 15.50
N MET A 97 -1.92 11.73 14.33
CA MET A 97 -3.17 11.00 14.14
C MET A 97 -3.06 9.56 14.65
N VAL A 98 -2.03 8.82 14.22
CA VAL A 98 -1.82 7.43 14.65
C VAL A 98 -1.67 7.33 16.17
N THR A 99 -0.88 8.21 16.79
CA THR A 99 -0.69 8.23 18.25
C THR A 99 -2.01 8.52 18.97
N ARG A 100 -2.72 9.58 18.58
CA ARG A 100 -3.98 9.98 19.24
C ARG A 100 -5.07 8.92 19.10
N CYS A 101 -5.27 8.37 17.90
CA CYS A 101 -6.23 7.29 17.67
C CYS A 101 -5.88 6.04 18.49
N ASN A 102 -4.61 5.62 18.52
CA ASN A 102 -4.20 4.46 19.31
C ASN A 102 -4.38 4.67 20.82
N ASN A 103 -4.13 5.88 21.33
CA ASN A 103 -4.33 6.22 22.75
C ASN A 103 -5.80 6.08 23.19
N VAL A 104 -6.75 6.25 22.26
CA VAL A 104 -8.19 6.07 22.51
C VAL A 104 -8.72 4.72 22.02
N GLY A 105 -7.84 3.78 21.65
CA GLY A 105 -8.22 2.42 21.29
C GLY A 105 -8.78 2.23 19.88
N VAL A 106 -8.58 3.20 18.99
CA VAL A 106 -9.00 3.18 17.58
C VAL A 106 -7.77 2.93 16.70
N ARG A 107 -7.76 1.84 15.94
CA ARG A 107 -6.61 1.46 15.08
C ARG A 107 -6.59 2.22 13.77
N ILE A 108 -5.41 2.30 13.15
CA ILE A 108 -5.23 2.86 11.80
C ILE A 108 -4.80 1.74 10.86
N TYR A 109 -5.47 1.63 9.71
CA TYR A 109 -5.16 0.72 8.63
C TYR A 109 -4.82 1.54 7.40
N VAL A 110 -3.59 1.40 6.90
CA VAL A 110 -3.11 2.15 5.76
C VAL A 110 -3.54 1.48 4.46
N ASP A 111 -4.09 2.25 3.53
CA ASP A 111 -4.19 1.85 2.13
C ASP A 111 -2.79 1.89 1.49
N ALA A 112 -2.21 0.70 1.28
CA ALA A 112 -0.85 0.54 0.80
C ALA A 112 -0.83 0.36 -0.73
N VAL A 113 -0.47 1.41 -1.46
CA VAL A 113 -0.30 1.37 -2.92
C VAL A 113 1.12 0.92 -3.24
N ILE A 114 1.30 -0.40 -3.25
CA ILE A 114 2.60 -1.07 -3.36
C ILE A 114 2.74 -1.88 -4.65
N ASN A 115 1.68 -1.94 -5.44
CA ASN A 115 1.67 -2.65 -6.70
C ASN A 115 2.46 -1.88 -7.76
N HIS A 116 2.27 -0.57 -7.82
CA HIS A 116 2.77 0.28 -8.90
C HIS A 116 3.22 1.67 -8.47
N MET A 117 3.95 2.35 -9.35
CA MET A 117 4.09 3.82 -9.35
C MET A 117 3.03 4.47 -10.24
N CYS A 118 3.17 5.77 -10.52
CA CYS A 118 2.29 6.50 -11.42
C CYS A 118 2.28 6.00 -12.88
N GLY A 119 1.29 6.47 -13.66
CA GLY A 119 1.10 6.07 -15.05
C GLY A 119 2.29 6.43 -15.95
N ASN A 120 2.61 5.55 -16.89
CA ASN A 120 3.78 5.69 -17.78
C ASN A 120 3.75 6.93 -18.70
N ALA A 121 2.57 7.50 -18.95
CA ALA A 121 2.36 8.68 -19.78
C ALA A 121 2.30 9.99 -18.98
N VAL A 122 2.42 9.93 -17.65
CA VAL A 122 2.52 11.14 -16.83
C VAL A 122 3.83 11.87 -17.17
N SER A 123 3.75 13.19 -17.36
CA SER A 123 4.92 14.01 -17.67
C SER A 123 5.92 14.01 -16.53
N ALA A 124 7.21 13.93 -16.87
CA ALA A 124 8.30 14.06 -15.91
C ALA A 124 8.32 15.45 -15.25
N GLY A 125 8.81 15.53 -14.02
CA GLY A 125 8.95 16.78 -13.28
C GLY A 125 8.70 16.60 -11.79
N THR A 126 8.24 17.67 -11.14
CA THR A 126 7.99 17.72 -9.70
C THR A 126 6.51 17.96 -9.38
N SER A 127 5.61 17.59 -10.29
CA SER A 127 4.15 17.66 -10.05
C SER A 127 3.72 16.51 -9.14
N SER A 128 4.17 16.56 -7.89
CA SER A 128 3.91 15.57 -6.84
C SER A 128 3.53 16.27 -5.54
N THR A 129 2.91 15.55 -4.62
CA THR A 129 2.42 16.14 -3.36
C THR A 129 3.51 16.60 -2.41
N CYS A 130 4.76 16.14 -2.58
CA CYS A 130 5.90 16.55 -1.77
C CYS A 130 7.06 17.15 -2.59
N GLY A 131 6.82 17.47 -3.87
CA GLY A 131 7.79 18.09 -4.77
C GLY A 131 8.97 17.20 -5.17
N SER A 132 8.93 15.88 -4.89
CA SER A 132 9.93 14.96 -5.42
C SER A 132 9.93 14.94 -6.95
N TYR A 133 11.12 14.92 -7.54
CA TYR A 133 11.26 14.66 -8.97
C TYR A 133 10.92 13.20 -9.29
N PHE A 134 10.30 12.98 -10.44
CA PHE A 134 10.11 11.67 -11.05
C PHE A 134 10.02 11.79 -12.58
N ASN A 135 10.39 10.72 -13.27
CA ASN A 135 10.28 10.60 -14.71
C ASN A 135 9.74 9.23 -15.10
N PRO A 136 8.43 9.11 -15.35
CA PRO A 136 7.79 7.85 -15.71
C PRO A 136 8.33 7.29 -17.04
N GLY A 137 8.64 8.16 -18.00
CA GLY A 137 9.15 7.77 -19.31
C GLY A 137 10.50 7.05 -19.25
N SER A 138 11.40 7.50 -18.37
CA SER A 138 12.69 6.83 -18.11
C SER A 138 12.66 5.88 -16.91
N ARG A 139 11.48 5.65 -16.32
CA ARG A 139 11.29 4.81 -15.12
C ARG A 139 12.14 5.25 -13.91
N ASP A 140 12.37 6.55 -13.78
CA ASP A 140 13.24 7.12 -12.74
C ASP A 140 12.40 7.74 -11.61
N PHE A 141 12.52 7.18 -10.41
CA PHE A 141 11.85 7.62 -9.19
C PHE A 141 12.86 7.78 -8.06
N PRO A 142 13.74 8.80 -8.11
CA PRO A 142 14.93 8.89 -7.26
C PRO A 142 14.63 9.15 -5.78
N ALA A 143 13.41 9.57 -5.44
CA ALA A 143 12.98 9.70 -4.05
C ALA A 143 12.73 8.35 -3.36
N VAL A 144 12.73 7.24 -4.10
CA VAL A 144 12.62 5.89 -3.53
C VAL A 144 13.98 5.23 -3.23
N PRO A 145 14.81 4.79 -4.19
CA PRO A 145 15.14 5.34 -5.51
C PRO A 145 15.04 4.29 -6.65
N TYR A 146 13.88 4.16 -7.29
CA TYR A 146 13.70 3.15 -8.36
C TYR A 146 14.19 3.62 -9.72
N SER A 147 14.64 2.66 -10.51
CA SER A 147 15.12 2.81 -11.89
C SER A 147 14.36 1.85 -12.83
N GLY A 148 14.62 1.92 -14.13
CA GLY A 148 14.06 0.97 -15.11
C GLY A 148 14.31 -0.51 -14.79
N TRP A 149 15.34 -0.82 -14.00
CA TRP A 149 15.62 -2.19 -13.56
C TRP A 149 14.60 -2.74 -12.56
N ASP A 150 13.83 -1.87 -11.92
CA ASP A 150 12.89 -2.22 -10.85
C ASP A 150 11.46 -2.47 -11.37
N PHE A 151 11.22 -2.19 -12.66
CA PHE A 151 9.95 -2.37 -13.35
C PHE A 151 9.92 -3.63 -14.23
N ASN A 152 8.70 -4.06 -14.56
CA ASN A 152 8.42 -5.28 -15.33
C ASN A 152 8.40 -5.07 -16.85
N ASP A 153 8.96 -3.98 -17.39
CA ASP A 153 8.95 -3.67 -18.83
C ASP A 153 9.48 -4.84 -19.70
N GLY A 154 10.57 -5.49 -19.29
CA GLY A 154 11.12 -6.65 -20.01
C GLY A 154 10.46 -8.00 -19.67
N LYS A 155 9.60 -8.03 -18.65
CA LYS A 155 8.93 -9.24 -18.19
C LYS A 155 7.60 -9.45 -18.89
N CYS A 156 6.79 -8.39 -18.98
CA CYS A 156 5.50 -8.40 -19.65
C CYS A 156 5.62 -8.89 -21.10
N LYS A 157 4.65 -9.71 -21.54
CA LYS A 157 4.64 -10.35 -22.87
C LYS A 157 3.55 -9.81 -23.79
N THR A 158 2.70 -8.90 -23.31
CA THR A 158 1.65 -8.29 -24.12
C THR A 158 2.24 -7.28 -25.10
N GLY A 159 1.55 -7.03 -26.21
CA GLY A 159 2.03 -6.11 -27.24
C GLY A 159 1.98 -4.64 -26.80
N SER A 160 1.00 -4.30 -25.95
CA SER A 160 0.86 -2.95 -25.39
C SER A 160 1.75 -2.67 -24.17
N GLY A 161 2.24 -3.73 -23.50
CA GLY A 161 2.87 -3.63 -22.18
C GLY A 161 1.87 -3.47 -21.03
N ASP A 162 0.56 -3.43 -21.30
CA ASP A 162 -0.53 -3.38 -20.34
C ASP A 162 -1.24 -4.74 -20.20
N ILE A 163 -2.14 -4.89 -19.21
CA ILE A 163 -3.04 -6.07 -19.12
C ILE A 163 -4.09 -5.96 -20.24
N GLU A 164 -4.24 -7.03 -21.01
CA GLU A 164 -5.17 -7.16 -22.14
C GLU A 164 -6.23 -8.26 -21.93
N ASN A 165 -5.93 -9.30 -21.15
CA ASN A 165 -6.78 -10.46 -20.90
C ASN A 165 -6.67 -10.96 -19.45
N TYR A 166 -7.72 -10.73 -18.67
CA TYR A 166 -7.80 -11.15 -17.26
C TYR A 166 -7.87 -12.67 -17.06
N ASN A 167 -8.08 -13.47 -18.12
CA ASN A 167 -8.02 -14.94 -18.01
C ASN A 167 -6.58 -15.46 -18.02
N ASP A 168 -5.60 -14.63 -18.36
CA ASP A 168 -4.19 -14.99 -18.32
C ASP A 168 -3.56 -14.43 -17.04
N ALA A 169 -3.31 -15.32 -16.08
CA ALA A 169 -2.74 -14.92 -14.79
C ALA A 169 -1.32 -14.37 -14.88
N THR A 170 -0.58 -14.71 -15.95
CA THR A 170 0.78 -14.24 -16.19
C THR A 170 0.75 -12.72 -16.35
N GLN A 171 -0.06 -12.19 -17.26
CA GLN A 171 -0.13 -10.73 -17.44
C GLN A 171 -0.74 -9.95 -16.26
N VAL A 172 -1.54 -10.59 -15.39
CA VAL A 172 -2.21 -9.91 -14.26
C VAL A 172 -1.32 -9.79 -13.01
N ILE A 173 -0.44 -10.76 -12.73
CA ILE A 173 0.25 -10.91 -11.41
C ILE A 173 1.78 -11.06 -11.57
N ASP A 174 2.27 -11.04 -12.80
CA ASP A 174 3.38 -11.81 -13.32
C ASP A 174 4.52 -12.25 -12.35
N LEU A 175 4.26 -13.30 -11.56
CA LEU A 175 5.21 -14.27 -10.95
C LEU A 175 4.45 -15.57 -10.61
N GLY A 176 3.77 -16.18 -11.59
CA GLY A 176 2.92 -17.38 -11.40
C GLY A 176 3.35 -18.33 -10.26
N GLY A 177 2.45 -18.58 -9.30
CA GLY A 177 2.72 -19.33 -8.07
C GLY A 177 2.15 -18.72 -6.78
N GLU A 178 1.56 -17.52 -6.85
CA GLU A 178 1.06 -16.79 -5.69
C GLU A 178 -0.35 -17.23 -5.21
N PRO A 179 -0.72 -16.93 -3.94
CA PRO A 179 -2.03 -17.29 -3.37
C PRO A 179 -3.23 -16.62 -4.03
N ILE A 180 -3.04 -15.49 -4.71
CA ILE A 180 -4.07 -14.69 -5.38
C ILE A 180 -4.10 -15.10 -6.86
N LYS A 181 -5.29 -15.42 -7.39
CA LYS A 181 -5.48 -15.84 -8.78
C LYS A 181 -6.03 -14.71 -9.63
N SER A 182 -5.89 -14.80 -10.95
CA SER A 182 -6.46 -13.82 -11.88
C SER A 182 -7.98 -13.69 -11.78
N SER A 183 -8.66 -14.76 -11.34
CA SER A 183 -10.09 -14.76 -11.02
C SER A 183 -10.49 -13.87 -9.84
N ASP A 184 -9.52 -13.45 -9.02
CA ASP A 184 -9.75 -12.69 -7.79
C ASP A 184 -9.63 -11.16 -8.02
N TYR A 185 -9.20 -10.74 -9.21
CA TYR A 185 -9.12 -9.32 -9.60
C TYR A 185 -10.46 -8.83 -10.15
N PHE A 186 -11.21 -8.09 -9.33
CA PHE A 186 -12.39 -7.37 -9.79
C PHE A 186 -12.00 -6.00 -10.37
N GLY A 187 -12.08 -5.88 -11.69
CA GLY A 187 -12.54 -4.69 -12.41
C GLY A 187 -11.64 -3.47 -12.54
N ASN A 188 -10.57 -3.27 -11.75
CA ASN A 188 -9.74 -2.06 -11.83
C ASN A 188 -8.25 -2.37 -11.63
N GLY A 189 -7.52 -2.76 -12.67
CA GLY A 189 -6.08 -2.99 -12.58
C GLY A 189 -5.31 -2.62 -13.84
N ARG A 190 -4.31 -1.75 -13.69
CA ARG A 190 -3.16 -1.63 -14.61
C ARG A 190 -1.95 -2.22 -13.88
N VAL A 191 -1.21 -3.12 -14.53
CA VAL A 191 0.00 -3.75 -13.97
C VAL A 191 1.21 -2.87 -14.31
N THR A 192 1.69 -2.16 -13.30
CA THR A 192 3.05 -1.63 -13.25
C THR A 192 3.72 -2.26 -12.04
N GLU A 193 3.77 -3.59 -12.02
CA GLU A 193 4.19 -4.37 -10.86
C GLU A 193 5.67 -4.15 -10.49
N PHE A 194 5.91 -3.97 -9.19
CA PHE A 194 7.26 -3.99 -8.64
C PHE A 194 7.79 -5.41 -8.51
N LYS A 195 9.06 -5.59 -8.88
CA LYS A 195 9.83 -6.81 -8.60
C LYS A 195 9.97 -7.15 -7.11
N TYR A 196 9.59 -6.23 -6.22
CA TYR A 196 9.79 -6.34 -4.77
C TYR A 196 8.57 -6.82 -4.00
N GLY A 197 7.44 -7.20 -4.63
CA GLY A 197 6.26 -7.70 -3.91
C GLY A 197 6.58 -8.85 -2.95
N ALA A 198 7.41 -9.82 -3.38
CA ALA A 198 7.89 -10.91 -2.53
C ALA A 198 8.76 -10.43 -1.36
N LYS A 199 9.63 -9.44 -1.59
CA LYS A 199 10.52 -8.85 -0.57
C LYS A 199 9.74 -8.05 0.47
N LEU A 200 8.73 -7.30 0.02
CA LEU A 200 7.81 -6.59 0.89
C LEU A 200 6.96 -7.56 1.73
N GLY A 201 6.53 -8.68 1.15
CA GLY A 201 5.89 -9.77 1.88
C GLY A 201 6.75 -10.28 3.03
N THR A 202 8.07 -10.41 2.85
CA THR A 202 9.01 -10.79 3.92
C THR A 202 9.06 -9.76 5.05
N VAL A 203 9.11 -8.47 4.71
CA VAL A 203 9.10 -7.36 5.70
C VAL A 203 7.78 -7.34 6.48
N ILE A 204 6.64 -7.41 5.78
CA ILE A 204 5.30 -7.39 6.41
C ILE A 204 5.10 -8.60 7.32
N ARG A 205 5.58 -9.78 6.91
CA ARG A 205 5.49 -11.01 7.71
C ARG A 205 6.52 -11.09 8.84
N LYS A 206 7.41 -10.09 8.98
CA LYS A 206 8.56 -10.12 9.90
C LYS A 206 9.39 -11.40 9.77
N TRP A 207 9.49 -11.95 8.55
CA TRP A 207 9.97 -13.33 8.38
C TRP A 207 11.50 -13.47 8.53
N ASN A 208 12.22 -12.47 9.06
CA ASN A 208 13.66 -12.60 9.39
C ASN A 208 14.11 -11.75 10.59
N GLY A 209 13.27 -11.56 11.61
CA GLY A 209 13.73 -10.93 12.86
C GLY A 209 14.17 -9.46 12.72
N GLU A 210 13.68 -8.78 11.68
CA GLU A 210 13.69 -7.31 11.54
C GLU A 210 12.36 -6.71 12.02
#